data_AF-A0A966WGU4-F1
#
_entry.id   AF-A0A966WGU4-F1
#
_cell.length_a   1.000
_cell.length_b   1.000
_cell.length_c   1.000
_cell.angle_alpha   90.00
_cell.angle_beta   90.00
_cell.angle_gamma   90.00
#
_symmetry.space_group_name_H-M   'P 1'
#
loop_
_entity.id
_entity.type
_entity.pdbx_description
1 polymer ?
#
loop_
_entity_poly.entity_id
_entity_poly.type
_entity_poly.pdbx_seq_one_letter_code
_entity_poly.pdbx_strand_id
1 'polypeptide(L)'
;RTLTATALLFAIYLIKPAPFCILDEVDAPLDDANVGKFTNMIRQFSENSQFIIVTHNKMTMSTVDVIYGVTMQEPGVSKLVTVDFRSLQQN
;
A
#
# COMPACT_ATOMS: atom_id res chain seq x y z
N ARG A 1 6.69 -16.22 10.39
CA ARG A 1 7.68 -15.23 10.90
C ARG A 1 7.30 -13.82 10.47
N THR A 2 7.07 -13.58 9.18
CA THR A 2 6.60 -12.29 8.64
C THR A 2 5.30 -11.80 9.29
N LEU A 3 4.25 -12.63 9.35
CA LEU A 3 2.96 -12.29 9.98
C LEU A 3 3.07 -11.81 11.44
N THR A 4 4.00 -12.35 12.23
CA THR A 4 4.19 -11.96 13.63
C THR A 4 4.82 -10.57 13.74
N ALA A 5 5.81 -10.27 12.89
CA ALA A 5 6.42 -8.94 12.82
C ALA A 5 5.40 -7.90 12.32
N THR A 6 4.60 -8.27 11.32
CA THR A 6 3.48 -7.48 10.81
C THR A 6 2.44 -7.21 11.90
N ALA A 7 2.02 -8.23 12.66
CA ALA A 7 1.07 -8.06 13.77
C ALA A 7 1.60 -7.17 14.89
N LEU A 8 2.89 -7.27 15.24
CA LEU A 8 3.52 -6.41 16.23
C LEU A 8 3.64 -4.96 15.75
N LEU A 9 4.01 -4.73 14.49
CA LEU A 9 4.06 -3.41 13.88
C LEU A 9 2.69 -2.72 13.95
N PHE A 10 1.63 -3.45 13.62
CA PHE A 10 0.26 -2.94 13.68
C PHE A 10 -0.25 -2.73 15.11
N ALA A 11 0.13 -3.58 16.06
CA ALA A 11 -0.18 -3.37 17.48
C ALA A 11 0.46 -2.09 18.03
N ILE A 12 1.70 -1.76 17.63
CA ILE A 12 2.36 -0.50 17.97
C ILE A 12 1.67 0.67 17.28
N TYR A 13 1.26 0.51 16.01
CA TYR A 13 0.56 1.54 15.25
C TYR A 13 -0.79 1.93 15.87
N LEU A 14 -1.54 0.95 16.41
CA LEU A 14 -2.81 1.19 17.10
C LEU A 14 -2.68 2.04 18.37
N ILE A 15 -1.52 2.02 19.04
CA ILE A 15 -1.30 2.76 20.29
C ILE A 15 -0.99 4.23 20.00
N LYS A 16 -0.33 4.53 18.88
CA LYS A 16 -0.02 5.90 18.45
C LYS A 16 0.01 5.97 16.92
N PRO A 17 -1.15 6.15 16.27
CA PRO A 17 -1.20 6.21 14.82
C PRO A 17 -0.44 7.45 14.35
N ALA A 18 0.50 7.25 13.42
CA ALA A 18 1.18 8.34 12.76
C ALA A 18 0.21 9.02 11.76
N PRO A 19 0.36 10.32 11.45
CA PRO A 19 -0.46 10.95 10.42
C PRO A 19 -0.27 10.32 9.03
N PHE A 20 0.91 9.73 8.78
CA PHE A 20 1.21 8.96 7.59
C PHE A 20 2.16 7.79 7.88
N CYS A 21 2.07 6.74 7.05
CA CYS A 21 2.91 5.55 7.09
C CYS A 21 3.40 5.21 5.68
N ILE A 22 4.69 4.95 5.53
CA ILE A 22 5.31 4.56 4.26
C ILE A 22 5.81 3.11 4.38
N LEU A 23 5.37 2.25 3.47
CA LEU A 23 5.72 0.83 3.43
C LEU A 23 6.37 0.51 2.09
N ASP A 24 7.55 -0.10 2.12
CA ASP A 24 8.32 -0.45 0.92
C ASP A 24 8.44 -1.99 0.81
N GLU A 25 7.86 -2.55 -0.24
CA GLU A 25 7.84 -3.98 -0.61
C GLU A 25 7.52 -4.96 0.54
N VAL A 26 6.76 -4.52 1.54
CA VAL A 26 6.42 -5.33 2.72
C VAL A 26 5.55 -6.54 2.39
N ASP A 27 4.91 -6.54 1.23
CA ASP A 27 4.05 -7.60 0.71
C ASP A 27 4.78 -8.58 -0.22
N ALA A 28 6.03 -8.31 -0.61
CA ALA A 28 6.86 -9.22 -1.43
C ALA A 28 7.00 -10.65 -0.86
N PRO A 29 7.11 -10.88 0.47
CA PRO A 29 7.20 -12.24 1.02
C PRO A 29 5.83 -12.88 1.31
N LEU A 30 4.70 -12.25 0.95
CA LEU A 30 3.36 -12.75 1.25
C LEU A 30 2.79 -13.57 0.08
N ASP A 31 2.01 -14.61 0.39
CA ASP A 31 1.19 -15.31 -0.59
C ASP A 31 -0.12 -14.54 -0.86
N ASP A 32 -0.84 -14.90 -1.92
CA ASP A 32 -2.09 -14.23 -2.34
C ASP A 32 -3.12 -14.11 -1.19
N ALA A 33 -3.26 -15.15 -0.38
CA ALA A 33 -4.19 -15.16 0.74
C ALA A 33 -3.81 -14.15 1.84
N ASN A 34 -2.51 -13.99 2.11
CA ASN A 34 -2.00 -13.05 3.10
C ASN A 34 -1.92 -11.62 2.55
N VAL A 35 -1.72 -11.43 1.24
CA VAL A 35 -1.84 -10.11 0.58
C VAL A 35 -3.26 -9.56 0.73
N GLY A 36 -4.30 -10.40 0.58
CA GLY A 36 -5.69 -10.00 0.85
C GLY A 36 -5.92 -9.54 2.30
N LYS A 37 -5.36 -10.26 3.28
CA LYS A 37 -5.45 -9.84 4.70
C LYS A 37 -4.69 -8.54 4.97
N PHE A 38 -3.52 -8.39 4.38
CA PHE A 38 -2.69 -7.19 4.49
C PHE A 38 -3.42 -5.96 3.94
N THR A 39 -3.94 -6.04 2.71
CA THR A 39 -4.65 -4.94 2.05
C THR A 39 -5.92 -4.52 2.81
N ASN A 40 -6.70 -5.49 3.29
CA ASN A 40 -7.87 -5.21 4.15
C ASN A 40 -7.50 -4.45 5.42
N MET A 41 -6.38 -4.83 6.04
CA MET A 41 -5.90 -4.17 7.25
C MET A 41 -5.43 -2.74 6.97
N ILE A 42 -4.67 -2.52 5.89
CA ILE A 42 -4.26 -1.17 5.49
C ILE A 42 -5.49 -0.30 5.18
N ARG A 43 -6.50 -0.85 4.50
CA ARG A 43 -7.76 -0.14 4.21
C ARG A 43 -8.43 0.32 5.51
N GLN A 44 -8.51 -0.53 6.53
CA GLN A 44 -9.08 -0.14 7.82
C GLN A 44 -8.25 0.98 8.50
N PHE A 45 -6.92 0.87 8.48
CA PHE A 45 -6.07 1.91 9.08
C PHE A 45 -6.07 3.23 8.30
N SER A 46 -6.35 3.18 6.99
CA SER A 46 -6.38 4.36 6.14
C SER A 46 -7.45 5.39 6.52
N GLU A 47 -8.47 4.98 7.29
CA GLU A 47 -9.49 5.88 7.85
C GLU A 47 -8.90 6.91 8.80
N ASN A 48 -7.79 6.57 9.48
CA ASN A 48 -7.18 7.38 10.53
C ASN A 48 -5.77 7.87 10.17
N SER A 49 -5.15 7.32 9.11
CA SER A 49 -3.78 7.65 8.71
C SER A 49 -3.57 7.51 7.21
N GLN A 50 -2.71 8.34 6.62
CA GLN A 50 -2.38 8.18 5.21
C GLN A 50 -1.36 7.06 4.99
N PHE A 51 -1.66 6.10 4.13
CA PHE A 51 -0.72 5.05 3.74
C PHE A 51 -0.14 5.29 2.35
N ILE A 52 1.19 5.21 2.25
CA ILE A 52 1.94 5.24 1.00
C ILE A 52 2.64 3.89 0.88
N ILE A 53 2.27 3.10 -0.11
CA ILE A 53 2.84 1.76 -0.32
C ILE A 53 3.61 1.76 -1.64
N VAL A 54 4.87 1.33 -1.58
CA VAL A 54 5.70 1.03 -2.75
C VAL A 54 5.68 -0.48 -2.93
N THR A 55 5.12 -0.94 -4.05
CA THR A 55 4.99 -2.37 -4.36
C THR A 55 4.80 -2.58 -5.86
N HIS A 56 5.12 -3.80 -6.31
CA HIS A 56 4.78 -4.32 -7.63
C HIS A 56 3.70 -5.41 -7.59
N ASN A 57 3.10 -5.68 -6.42
CA ASN A 57 2.06 -6.70 -6.25
C ASN A 57 0.72 -6.20 -6.81
N LYS A 58 0.21 -6.92 -7.82
CA LYS A 58 -1.03 -6.54 -8.53
C LYS A 58 -2.26 -6.47 -7.63
N MET A 59 -2.36 -7.35 -6.62
CA MET A 59 -3.50 -7.40 -5.70
C MET A 59 -3.48 -6.22 -4.72
N THR A 60 -2.29 -5.81 -4.28
CA THR A 60 -2.13 -4.58 -3.48
C THR A 60 -2.47 -3.36 -4.32
N MET A 61 -1.95 -3.28 -5.53
CA MET A 61 -2.22 -2.19 -6.48
C MET A 61 -3.71 -2.04 -6.81
N SER A 62 -4.48 -3.13 -6.92
CA SER A 62 -5.92 -3.05 -7.23
C SER A 62 -6.79 -2.57 -6.06
N THR A 63 -6.22 -2.47 -4.85
CA THR A 63 -6.99 -2.25 -3.61
C THR A 63 -6.75 -0.85 -3.02
N VAL A 64 -5.94 0.01 -3.66
CA VAL A 64 -5.64 1.38 -3.21
C VAL A 64 -6.52 2.44 -3.90
N ASP A 65 -6.55 3.64 -3.34
CA ASP A 65 -7.35 4.75 -3.88
C ASP A 65 -6.70 5.41 -5.11
N VAL A 66 -5.38 5.59 -5.08
CA VAL A 66 -4.61 6.26 -6.13
C VAL A 66 -3.31 5.50 -6.35
N ILE A 67 -2.96 5.25 -7.60
CA ILE A 67 -1.64 4.75 -8.01
C ILE A 67 -0.80 5.89 -8.56
N TYR A 68 0.44 5.96 -8.09
CA TYR A 68 1.50 6.74 -8.69
C TYR A 68 2.49 5.78 -9.36
N GLY A 69 2.42 5.67 -10.68
CA GLY A 69 3.39 4.92 -11.48
C GLY A 69 4.65 5.77 -11.71
N VAL A 70 5.81 5.15 -11.54
CA VAL A 70 7.09 5.76 -11.90
C VAL A 70 7.58 5.11 -13.19
N THR A 71 7.85 5.91 -14.21
CA THR A 71 8.36 5.46 -15.52
C THR A 71 9.60 6.23 -15.93
N MET A 72 10.39 5.70 -16.86
CA MET A 72 11.56 6.35 -17.43
C MET A 72 11.39 6.45 -18.93
N GLN A 73 10.91 7.59 -19.43
CA GLN A 73 10.82 7.85 -20.88
C GLN A 73 12.20 8.13 -21.47
N GLU A 74 13.06 8.80 -20.70
CA GLU A 74 14.45 9.05 -21.01
C GLU A 74 15.33 8.30 -20.00
N PRO A 75 16.45 7.70 -20.43
CA PRO A 75 17.34 6.98 -19.53
C PRO A 75 17.82 7.88 -18.38
N GLY A 76 17.57 7.44 -17.14
CA GLY A 76 17.98 8.14 -15.93
C GLY A 76 17.06 9.28 -15.48
N VAL A 77 15.94 9.55 -16.17
CA VAL A 77 14.96 10.57 -15.78
C VAL A 77 13.64 9.90 -15.41
N SER A 78 13.34 9.87 -14.11
CA SER A 78 12.06 9.38 -13.58
C SER A 78 10.93 10.37 -13.86
N LYS A 79 9.80 9.87 -14.34
CA LYS A 79 8.56 10.60 -14.57
C LYS A 79 7.41 9.92 -13.84
N LEU A 80 6.56 10.73 -13.21
CA LEU A 80 5.38 10.26 -12.50
C LEU A 80 4.17 10.20 -13.44
N VAL A 81 3.40 9.13 -13.34
CA VAL A 81 2.06 9.01 -13.92
C VAL A 81 1.08 8.68 -12.80
N THR A 82 -0.12 9.27 -12.83
CA THR A 82 -1.10 9.10 -11.76
C THR A 82 -2.38 8.48 -12.32
N VAL A 83 -2.94 7.53 -11.58
CA VAL A 83 -4.24 6.91 -11.84
C VAL A 83 -5.06 6.99 -10.55
N ASP A 84 -6.23 7.62 -10.62
CA ASP A 84 -7.14 7.75 -9.48
C ASP A 84 -8.30 6.75 -9.61
N PHE A 85 -8.31 5.71 -8.78
CA PHE A 85 -9.35 4.67 -8.80
C PHE A 85 -10.66 5.11 -8.18
N ARG A 86 -10.67 6.16 -7.33
CA ARG A 86 -11.91 6.68 -6.75
C ARG A 86 -12.85 7.19 -7.84
N SER A 87 -12.29 7.70 -8.94
CA SER A 87 -13.04 8.15 -10.12
C SER A 87 -13.72 7.01 -10.89
N LEU A 88 -13.25 5.77 -10.72
CA LEU A 88 -13.76 4.58 -11.42
C LEU A 88 -14.85 3.84 -10.64
N GLN A 89 -15.05 4.15 -9.36
CA GLN A 89 -16.08 3.54 -8.50
C GLN A 89 -17.46 4.25 -8.57
N GLN A 90 -17.63 5.28 -9.41
CA GLN A 90 -18.90 6.02 -9.57
C GLN A 90 -19.84 5.49 -10.67
N ASN A 91 -19.65 4.26 -11.16
CA ASN A 91 -20.57 3.60 -12.10
C ASN A 91 -21.16 2.31 -11.51
#